data_AF-A0A5E6PLE1-F1
#
_entry.id   AF-A0A5E6PLE1-F1
#
_cell.length_a   1.000
_cell.length_b   1.000
_cell.length_c   1.000
_cell.angle_alpha   90.00
_cell.angle_beta   90.00
_cell.angle_gamma   90.00
#
_symmetry.space_group_name_H-M   'P 1'
#
loop_
_entity.id
_entity.type
_entity.pdbx_description
1 polymer ?
#
loop_
_entity_poly.entity_id
_entity_poly.type
_entity_poly.pdbx_seq_one_letter_code
_entity_poly.pdbx_strand_id
1 'polypeptide(L)'
;MLLQIQPDESLISFVIRAIHINQYSPKRSLLDDLTPRSSFDTEQLRKIAGLIGWPGCYGFNRLVHNHTMLPAKHVIKGDQDISYSGPLYASKASCLNMHSSAYCPDCVREDLETRGFSYWRRYTYPDVTVCHKHNTVLLERCHFCDRPFSYRGHSLDVMWRGCKGRQLCEAPSTPNSDALALRRAVTFHRLCSTQKVISYQAAARALHEKAETVLPTRTGDVALQIQELQKKLGRVLQPPEGAPIALSPDIASWEIEGILEAIILVYESCDDFLVDSASYDHQMRTVDSLWNTYQAAGPFYPHFVEEDYLSGIGHWSCPNPNPHSASAITRDGFHTLRTKVYPCCNSAPINGSARRMKPEQVVPLPGIPRINTGTSSTRS
;
A
#
# COMPACT_ATOMS: atom_id res chain seq x y z
N MET A 1 -13.55 -9.29 21.41
CA MET A 1 -14.02 -8.07 20.73
C MET A 1 -13.06 -7.76 19.59
N LEU A 2 -13.55 -7.48 18.38
CA LEU A 2 -12.69 -6.95 17.32
C LEU A 2 -12.39 -5.49 17.67
N LEU A 3 -11.12 -5.20 17.85
CA LEU A 3 -10.68 -3.88 18.27
C LEU A 3 -10.84 -2.89 17.11
N GLN A 4 -10.97 -1.61 17.43
CA GLN A 4 -10.76 -0.57 16.45
C GLN A 4 -9.26 -0.46 16.15
N ILE A 5 -8.89 -0.59 14.88
CA ILE A 5 -7.53 -0.31 14.41
C ILE A 5 -7.24 1.18 14.54
N GLN A 6 -6.09 1.54 15.09
CA GLN A 6 -5.70 2.94 15.31
C GLN A 6 -5.12 3.55 14.03
N PRO A 7 -5.18 4.88 13.85
CA PRO A 7 -4.80 5.57 12.62
C PRO A 7 -3.57 5.00 11.90
N ASP A 8 -2.35 5.29 12.27
CA ASP A 8 -1.14 4.78 11.61
C ASP A 8 -0.66 3.43 12.16
N GLU A 9 -1.54 2.65 12.80
CA GLU A 9 -1.20 1.35 13.39
C GLU A 9 -0.81 0.35 12.31
N SER A 10 0.29 -0.37 12.53
CA SER A 10 0.67 -1.45 11.62
C SER A 10 -0.32 -2.61 11.70
N LEU A 11 -0.56 -3.31 10.58
CA LEU A 11 -1.41 -4.50 10.59
C LEU A 11 -0.96 -5.53 11.64
N ILE A 12 0.36 -5.67 11.82
CA ILE A 12 0.92 -6.62 12.78
C ILE A 12 0.65 -6.19 14.23
N SER A 13 0.75 -4.89 14.54
CA SER A 13 0.35 -4.36 15.84
C SER A 13 -1.10 -4.65 16.12
N PHE A 14 -1.98 -4.33 15.17
CA PHE A 14 -3.42 -4.51 15.33
C PHE A 14 -3.77 -5.96 15.66
N VAL A 15 -3.24 -6.91 14.89
CA VAL A 15 -3.50 -8.33 15.09
C VAL A 15 -2.93 -8.82 16.42
N ILE A 16 -1.69 -8.48 16.76
CA ILE A 16 -1.08 -8.92 18.03
C ILE A 16 -1.80 -8.27 19.23
N ARG A 17 -2.23 -7.02 19.13
CA ARG A 17 -3.05 -6.35 20.14
C ARG A 17 -4.40 -7.04 20.31
N ALA A 18 -5.04 -7.39 19.21
CA ALA A 18 -6.29 -8.14 19.21
C ALA A 18 -6.11 -9.52 19.85
N ILE A 19 -5.03 -10.23 19.54
CA ILE A 19 -4.69 -11.52 20.16
C ILE A 19 -4.46 -11.34 21.67
N HIS A 20 -3.67 -10.34 22.06
CA HIS A 20 -3.32 -10.06 23.46
C HIS A 20 -4.56 -9.81 24.32
N ILE A 21 -5.46 -8.94 23.85
CA ILE A 21 -6.69 -8.60 24.58
C ILE A 21 -7.69 -9.75 24.59
N ASN A 22 -7.76 -10.54 23.52
CA ASN A 22 -8.70 -11.66 23.41
C ASN A 22 -8.14 -12.98 23.96
N GLN A 23 -7.01 -12.99 24.68
CA GLN A 23 -6.33 -14.23 25.11
C GLN A 23 -7.22 -15.22 25.89
N TYR A 24 -8.23 -14.72 26.62
CA TYR A 24 -9.20 -15.52 27.37
C TYR A 24 -10.61 -15.50 26.76
N SER A 25 -10.77 -14.88 25.59
CA SER A 25 -12.07 -14.79 24.91
C SER A 25 -12.25 -16.01 23.98
N PRO A 26 -13.47 -16.58 23.90
CA PRO A 26 -13.80 -17.56 22.86
C PRO A 26 -13.55 -17.05 21.43
N LYS A 27 -13.53 -15.72 21.23
CA LYS A 27 -13.23 -15.07 19.94
C LYS A 27 -11.77 -15.17 19.53
N ARG A 28 -10.87 -15.67 20.39
CA ARG A 28 -9.44 -15.90 20.06
C ARG A 28 -9.26 -16.79 18.83
N SER A 29 -10.12 -17.81 18.69
CA SER A 29 -10.06 -18.78 17.58
C SER A 29 -10.18 -18.14 16.19
N LEU A 30 -10.88 -17.01 16.09
CA LEU A 30 -10.99 -16.25 14.83
C LEU A 30 -9.64 -15.68 14.37
N LEU A 31 -8.70 -15.50 15.30
CA LEU A 31 -7.39 -14.88 15.11
C LEU A 31 -6.25 -15.90 15.05
N ASP A 32 -6.52 -17.20 15.18
CA ASP A 32 -5.47 -18.22 15.29
C ASP A 32 -4.63 -18.29 14.01
N ASP A 33 -5.28 -18.33 12.84
CA ASP A 33 -4.62 -18.30 11.53
C ASP A 33 -3.98 -16.95 11.17
N LEU A 34 -4.23 -15.91 11.98
CA LEU A 34 -3.67 -14.57 11.80
C LEU A 34 -2.40 -14.35 12.61
N THR A 35 -1.96 -15.34 13.40
CA THR A 35 -0.72 -15.22 14.17
C THR A 35 0.47 -15.05 13.20
N PRO A 36 1.08 -13.85 13.10
CA PRO A 36 1.99 -13.56 12.01
C PRO A 36 3.35 -14.22 12.26
N ARG A 37 3.85 -14.95 11.24
CA ARG A 37 5.18 -15.58 11.29
C ARG A 37 6.32 -14.68 10.79
N SER A 38 6.01 -13.50 10.27
CA SER A 38 6.97 -12.42 9.90
C SER A 38 6.29 -11.36 9.05
N SER A 39 5.29 -11.76 8.26
CA SER A 39 4.49 -10.92 7.38
C SER A 39 3.08 -11.49 7.26
N PHE A 40 2.19 -10.76 6.60
CA PHE A 40 0.90 -11.29 6.16
C PHE A 40 0.94 -11.59 4.67
N ASP A 41 0.31 -12.69 4.28
CA ASP A 41 -0.06 -12.96 2.91
C ASP A 41 -1.39 -12.27 2.52
N THR A 42 -1.70 -12.33 1.24
CA THR A 42 -2.93 -11.77 0.67
C THR A 42 -4.22 -12.38 1.25
N GLU A 43 -4.25 -13.68 1.55
CA GLU A 43 -5.42 -14.36 2.10
C GLU A 43 -5.69 -13.91 3.54
N GLN A 44 -4.64 -13.76 4.35
CA GLN A 44 -4.70 -13.22 5.69
C GLN A 44 -5.20 -11.76 5.69
N LEU A 45 -4.74 -10.91 4.76
CA LEU A 45 -5.26 -9.55 4.64
C LEU A 45 -6.74 -9.52 4.27
N ARG A 46 -7.18 -10.35 3.32
CA ARG A 46 -8.61 -10.48 2.98
C ARG A 46 -9.42 -10.94 4.20
N LYS A 47 -8.88 -11.88 5.00
CA LYS A 47 -9.51 -12.33 6.25
C LYS A 47 -9.60 -11.20 7.28
N ILE A 48 -8.53 -10.42 7.47
CA ILE A 48 -8.54 -9.25 8.37
C ILE A 48 -9.58 -8.23 7.91
N ALA A 49 -9.63 -7.92 6.61
CA ALA A 49 -10.63 -6.99 6.04
C ALA A 49 -12.05 -7.47 6.33
N GLY A 50 -12.34 -8.74 6.05
CA GLY A 50 -13.64 -9.34 6.36
C GLY A 50 -14.00 -9.30 7.84
N LEU A 51 -13.04 -9.57 8.73
CA LEU A 51 -13.25 -9.49 10.18
C LEU A 51 -13.63 -8.09 10.64
N ILE A 52 -12.99 -7.04 10.13
CA ILE A 52 -13.32 -5.65 10.49
C ILE A 52 -14.51 -5.07 9.72
N GLY A 53 -15.20 -5.90 8.93
CA GLY A 53 -16.40 -5.51 8.18
C GLY A 53 -16.10 -4.70 6.92
N TRP A 54 -14.88 -4.81 6.36
CA TRP A 54 -14.54 -4.19 5.07
C TRP A 54 -14.53 -5.25 3.96
N PRO A 55 -15.52 -5.24 3.06
CA PRO A 55 -15.64 -6.26 2.02
C PRO A 55 -14.58 -6.14 0.92
N GLY A 56 -14.31 -7.27 0.26
CA GLY A 56 -13.68 -7.31 -1.06
C GLY A 56 -12.33 -6.59 -1.20
N CYS A 57 -12.06 -6.10 -2.42
CA CYS A 57 -10.85 -5.34 -2.72
C CYS A 57 -10.85 -3.97 -2.03
N TYR A 58 -12.01 -3.38 -1.75
CA TYR A 58 -12.16 -2.14 -0.98
C TYR A 58 -11.48 -2.25 0.38
N GLY A 59 -11.84 -3.27 1.15
CA GLY A 59 -11.27 -3.48 2.48
C GLY A 59 -9.79 -3.82 2.43
N PHE A 60 -9.40 -4.65 1.46
CA PHE A 60 -8.00 -4.99 1.25
C PHE A 60 -7.15 -3.75 0.93
N ASN A 61 -7.55 -2.96 -0.06
CA ASN A 61 -6.86 -1.76 -0.50
C ASN A 61 -6.78 -0.72 0.63
N ARG A 62 -7.85 -0.57 1.41
CA ARG A 62 -7.87 0.32 2.57
C ARG A 62 -6.92 -0.14 3.68
N LEU A 63 -6.81 -1.45 3.93
CA LEU A 63 -5.82 -2.00 4.88
C LEU A 63 -4.38 -1.74 4.40
N VAL A 64 -4.11 -2.02 3.12
CA VAL A 64 -2.81 -1.73 2.50
C VAL A 64 -2.49 -0.24 2.62
N HIS A 65 -3.45 0.64 2.32
CA HIS A 65 -3.24 2.08 2.38
C HIS A 65 -2.96 2.60 3.79
N ASN A 66 -3.76 2.21 4.77
CA ASN A 66 -3.69 2.85 6.08
C ASN A 66 -2.67 2.21 7.01
N HIS A 67 -2.37 0.91 6.84
CA HIS A 67 -1.72 0.09 7.87
C HIS A 67 -0.45 -0.63 7.40
N THR A 68 0.08 -0.26 6.23
CA THR A 68 1.38 -0.72 5.70
C THR A 68 2.23 0.47 5.21
N MET A 69 3.49 0.23 4.85
CA MET A 69 4.37 1.23 4.22
C MET A 69 4.24 1.30 2.70
N LEU A 70 3.42 0.42 2.09
CA LEU A 70 3.18 0.42 0.66
C LEU A 70 2.56 1.71 0.08
N PRO A 71 1.82 2.56 0.81
CA PRO A 71 1.34 3.83 0.25
C PRO A 71 2.45 4.70 -0.30
N ALA A 72 3.61 4.77 0.36
CA ALA A 72 4.76 5.54 -0.12
C ALA A 72 5.18 5.13 -1.54
N LYS A 73 4.83 3.90 -1.94
CA LYS A 73 5.04 3.32 -3.26
C LYS A 73 3.79 3.42 -4.15
N HIS A 74 2.61 3.16 -3.61
CA HIS A 74 1.38 2.98 -4.37
C HIS A 74 0.60 4.26 -4.68
N VAL A 75 0.89 5.38 -4.01
CA VAL A 75 0.22 6.66 -4.30
C VAL A 75 0.75 7.31 -5.57
N ILE A 76 1.95 6.95 -6.03
CA ILE A 76 2.51 7.41 -7.31
C ILE A 76 2.15 6.37 -8.36
N LYS A 77 1.32 6.73 -9.33
CA LYS A 77 0.78 5.79 -10.31
C LYS A 77 0.70 6.40 -11.71
N GLY A 78 0.79 5.55 -12.73
CA GLY A 78 0.45 5.97 -14.08
C GLY A 78 -1.02 6.40 -14.17
N ASP A 79 -1.30 7.37 -15.03
CA ASP A 79 -2.66 7.93 -15.20
C ASP A 79 -3.67 6.88 -15.64
N GLN A 80 -3.19 5.86 -16.34
CA GLN A 80 -3.98 4.75 -16.87
C GLN A 80 -4.12 3.58 -15.89
N ASP A 81 -3.36 3.56 -14.78
CA ASP A 81 -3.49 2.51 -13.76
C ASP A 81 -4.62 2.86 -12.80
N ILE A 82 -5.75 2.19 -12.97
CA ILE A 82 -6.94 2.37 -12.13
C ILE A 82 -6.98 1.42 -10.92
N SER A 83 -5.94 0.59 -10.71
CA SER A 83 -5.87 -0.31 -9.55
C SER A 83 -5.15 0.35 -8.37
N TYR A 84 -5.64 0.19 -7.13
CA TYR A 84 -4.86 0.71 -6.00
C TYR A 84 -3.64 -0.17 -5.71
N SER A 85 -3.83 -1.48 -5.50
CA SER A 85 -2.77 -2.41 -5.11
C SER A 85 -2.14 -3.19 -6.27
N GLY A 86 -2.34 -2.78 -7.53
CA GLY A 86 -1.88 -3.58 -8.67
C GLY A 86 -2.45 -5.01 -8.62
N PRO A 87 -1.63 -6.05 -8.88
CA PRO A 87 -2.08 -7.43 -8.87
C PRO A 87 -2.17 -8.03 -7.46
N LEU A 88 -1.79 -7.30 -6.40
CA LEU A 88 -1.66 -7.85 -5.05
C LEU A 88 -2.95 -8.51 -4.57
N TYR A 89 -4.10 -7.84 -4.74
CA TYR A 89 -5.40 -8.40 -4.33
C TYR A 89 -5.78 -9.68 -5.06
N ALA A 90 -5.35 -9.90 -6.32
CA ALA A 90 -5.65 -11.13 -7.07
C ALA A 90 -4.57 -12.20 -6.90
N SER A 91 -3.35 -11.81 -6.53
CA SER A 91 -2.20 -12.69 -6.39
C SER A 91 -2.24 -13.51 -5.10
N LYS A 92 -1.38 -14.54 -5.04
CA LYS A 92 -0.97 -15.21 -3.80
C LYS A 92 0.36 -14.63 -3.31
N ALA A 93 0.47 -13.32 -3.20
CA ALA A 93 1.67 -12.70 -2.65
C ALA A 93 1.81 -13.06 -1.16
N SER A 94 3.03 -13.43 -0.76
CA SER A 94 3.35 -13.98 0.55
C SER A 94 4.02 -12.98 1.50
N CYS A 95 4.20 -11.72 1.09
CA CYS A 95 4.90 -10.74 1.92
C CYS A 95 4.42 -9.30 1.67
N LEU A 96 3.47 -8.84 2.50
CA LEU A 96 2.99 -7.45 2.46
C LEU A 96 3.54 -6.58 3.60
N ASN A 97 4.22 -7.20 4.56
CA ASN A 97 4.91 -6.56 5.69
C ASN A 97 6.16 -7.36 6.02
N MET A 98 7.25 -7.21 5.27
CA MET A 98 8.57 -7.58 5.81
C MET A 98 9.13 -6.35 6.50
N HIS A 99 9.84 -6.58 7.61
CA HIS A 99 10.83 -5.72 8.28
C HIS A 99 10.67 -5.72 9.81
N SER A 100 11.80 -5.51 10.50
CA SER A 100 11.83 -5.32 11.95
C SER A 100 10.97 -4.11 12.33
N SER A 101 10.25 -4.22 13.42
CA SER A 101 9.50 -3.09 13.98
C SER A 101 10.45 -2.19 14.75
N ALA A 102 10.19 -0.89 14.72
CA ALA A 102 10.85 0.07 15.57
C ALA A 102 9.79 1.01 16.16
N TYR A 103 10.10 1.62 17.30
CA TYR A 103 9.17 2.56 17.94
C TYR A 103 9.89 3.79 18.47
N CYS A 104 9.13 4.87 18.62
CA CYS A 104 9.60 6.08 19.29
C CYS A 104 9.09 6.06 20.74
N PRO A 105 9.96 6.16 21.76
CA PRO A 105 9.53 6.21 23.16
C PRO A 105 8.58 7.38 23.45
N ASP A 106 8.78 8.54 22.81
CA ASP A 106 7.95 9.74 22.96
C ASP A 106 6.55 9.52 22.42
N CYS A 107 6.42 8.89 21.25
CA CYS A 107 5.13 8.46 20.73
C CYS A 107 4.41 7.52 21.69
N VAL A 108 5.13 6.57 22.31
CA VAL A 108 4.51 5.64 23.28
C VAL A 108 4.05 6.38 24.53
N ARG A 109 4.86 7.29 25.08
CA ARG A 109 4.47 8.15 26.22
C ARG A 109 3.22 8.97 25.89
N GLU A 110 3.21 9.64 24.74
CA GLU A 110 2.08 10.45 24.29
C GLU A 110 0.81 9.61 24.07
N ASP A 111 0.92 8.42 23.45
CA ASP A 111 -0.22 7.52 23.25
C ASP A 111 -0.81 7.04 24.59
N LEU A 112 0.04 6.74 25.58
CA LEU A 112 -0.41 6.36 26.92
C LEU A 112 -1.12 7.51 27.64
N GLU A 113 -0.57 8.73 27.55
CA GLU A 113 -1.18 9.92 28.15
C GLU A 113 -2.52 10.27 27.51
N THR A 114 -2.63 10.17 26.18
CA THR A 114 -3.80 10.66 25.43
C THR A 114 -4.88 9.59 25.21
N ARG A 115 -4.51 8.31 25.10
CA ARG A 115 -5.42 7.20 24.75
C ARG A 115 -5.48 6.09 25.80
N GLY A 116 -4.56 6.07 26.77
CA GLY A 116 -4.43 5.01 27.76
C GLY A 116 -3.78 3.72 27.24
N PHE A 117 -3.38 3.66 25.98
CA PHE A 117 -2.64 2.54 25.40
C PHE A 117 -1.82 2.99 24.19
N SER A 118 -0.69 2.31 23.96
CA SER A 118 0.18 2.52 22.80
C SER A 118 0.05 1.39 21.77
N TYR A 119 0.65 1.58 20.59
CA TYR A 119 0.64 0.60 19.51
C TYR A 119 1.87 0.78 18.61
N TRP A 120 2.20 -0.25 17.81
CA TRP A 120 3.26 -0.10 16.81
C TRP A 120 2.71 0.60 15.58
N ARG A 121 3.38 1.69 15.20
CA ARG A 121 3.09 2.39 13.95
C ARG A 121 3.58 1.57 12.76
N ARG A 122 3.05 1.85 11.57
CA ARG A 122 3.39 1.17 10.31
C ARG A 122 4.83 1.30 9.85
N TYR A 123 5.63 2.21 10.42
CA TYR A 123 7.00 2.47 9.98
C TYR A 123 7.94 1.28 10.21
N THR A 124 8.60 0.87 9.12
CA THR A 124 9.50 -0.29 9.08
C THR A 124 10.96 0.14 9.09
N TYR A 125 11.79 -0.65 9.77
CA TYR A 125 13.25 -0.52 9.70
C TYR A 125 13.83 -1.46 8.63
N PRO A 126 14.75 -1.03 7.75
CA PRO A 126 15.59 0.18 7.85
C PRO A 126 15.07 1.43 7.10
N ASP A 127 13.90 1.36 6.46
CA ASP A 127 13.39 2.46 5.63
C ASP A 127 13.18 3.76 6.42
N VAL A 128 12.76 3.64 7.68
CA VAL A 128 12.58 4.78 8.60
C VAL A 128 13.30 4.49 9.90
N THR A 129 14.31 5.30 10.22
CA THR A 129 15.18 5.14 11.40
C THR A 129 14.92 6.18 12.49
N VAL A 130 14.14 7.22 12.19
CA VAL A 130 13.81 8.31 13.12
C VAL A 130 12.33 8.64 13.10
N CYS A 131 11.81 9.19 14.19
CA CYS A 131 10.42 9.61 14.30
C CYS A 131 10.19 10.91 13.51
N HIS A 132 9.28 10.88 12.53
CA HIS A 132 8.86 12.05 11.77
C HIS A 132 8.28 13.18 12.65
N LYS A 133 7.73 12.82 13.81
CA LYS A 133 7.05 13.74 14.72
C LYS A 133 7.99 14.32 15.79
N HIS A 134 8.77 13.46 16.46
CA HIS A 134 9.60 13.86 17.61
C HIS A 134 11.09 14.00 17.28
N ASN A 135 11.50 13.81 16.01
CA ASN A 135 12.91 13.82 15.58
C ASN A 135 13.84 13.04 16.52
N THR A 136 13.39 11.83 16.89
CA THR A 136 14.06 10.94 17.85
C THR A 136 14.40 9.64 17.14
N VAL A 137 15.57 9.05 17.42
CA VAL A 137 15.99 7.76 16.86
C VAL A 137 15.00 6.67 17.29
N LEU A 138 14.51 5.89 16.33
CA LEU A 138 13.60 4.78 16.61
C LEU A 138 14.37 3.61 17.22
N LEU A 139 13.78 2.99 18.24
CA LEU A 139 14.34 1.81 18.89
C LEU A 139 13.86 0.55 18.20
N GLU A 140 14.77 -0.16 17.54
CA GLU A 140 14.54 -1.47 16.90
C GLU A 140 14.82 -2.66 17.85
N ARG A 141 15.36 -2.38 19.04
CA ARG A 141 15.68 -3.35 20.09
C ARG A 141 15.10 -2.91 21.42
N CYS A 142 14.74 -3.87 22.26
CA CYS A 142 14.25 -3.60 23.60
C CYS A 142 15.37 -3.06 24.49
N HIS A 143 15.19 -1.86 25.04
CA HIS A 143 16.17 -1.20 25.91
C HIS A 143 16.54 -2.03 27.17
N PHE A 144 15.64 -2.91 27.63
CA PHE A 144 15.81 -3.65 28.88
C PHE A 144 16.47 -5.03 28.72
N CYS A 145 16.35 -5.66 27.55
CA CYS A 145 16.86 -7.02 27.31
C CYS A 145 17.64 -7.17 26.01
N ASP A 146 17.79 -6.09 25.25
CA ASP A 146 18.49 -6.00 23.97
C ASP A 146 17.99 -6.97 22.89
N ARG A 147 16.79 -7.55 23.03
CA ARG A 147 16.20 -8.38 21.96
C ARG A 147 15.62 -7.49 20.85
N PRO A 148 15.86 -7.78 19.57
CA PRO A 148 15.30 -7.02 18.45
C PRO A 148 13.78 -7.22 18.34
N PHE A 149 13.02 -6.20 17.93
CA PHE A 149 11.57 -6.34 17.68
C PHE A 149 11.32 -6.94 16.29
N SER A 150 11.56 -8.24 16.18
CA SER A 150 11.38 -9.00 14.95
C SER A 150 10.83 -10.39 15.27
N TYR A 151 10.42 -11.12 14.23
CA TYR A 151 9.81 -12.45 14.39
C TYR A 151 10.63 -13.43 15.25
N ARG A 152 11.97 -13.39 15.15
CA ARG A 152 12.87 -14.26 15.93
C ARG A 152 13.39 -13.63 17.22
N GLY A 153 12.95 -12.41 17.53
CA GLY A 153 13.41 -11.65 18.69
C GLY A 153 12.30 -11.48 19.73
N HIS A 154 12.05 -10.23 20.08
CA HIS A 154 10.98 -9.85 20.98
C HIS A 154 9.65 -9.81 20.22
N SER A 155 8.68 -10.62 20.68
CA SER A 155 7.30 -10.49 20.23
C SER A 155 6.77 -9.08 20.49
N LEU A 156 5.96 -8.55 19.58
CA LEU A 156 5.45 -7.19 19.62
C LEU A 156 4.41 -6.95 20.73
N ASP A 157 3.92 -8.02 21.38
CA ASP A 157 3.06 -7.92 22.57
C ASP A 157 3.76 -7.29 23.78
N VAL A 158 5.08 -7.17 23.74
CA VAL A 158 5.89 -6.39 24.69
C VAL A 158 5.47 -4.95 24.83
N MET A 159 4.85 -4.37 23.80
CA MET A 159 4.28 -3.02 23.86
C MET A 159 3.29 -2.88 25.03
N TRP A 160 2.61 -3.97 25.39
CA TRP A 160 1.59 -3.97 26.45
C TRP A 160 2.03 -4.81 27.66
N ARG A 161 2.74 -5.92 27.44
CA ARG A 161 3.23 -6.79 28.53
C ARG A 161 4.42 -6.22 29.28
N GLY A 162 5.16 -5.30 28.67
CA GLY A 162 6.46 -4.86 29.16
C GLY A 162 7.54 -5.94 29.07
N CYS A 163 8.74 -5.60 29.53
CA CYS A 163 9.90 -6.47 29.57
C CYS A 163 10.64 -6.29 30.90
N LYS A 164 10.97 -7.40 31.58
CA LYS A 164 11.66 -7.39 32.90
C LYS A 164 10.99 -6.46 33.94
N GLY A 165 9.66 -6.41 33.95
CA GLY A 165 8.89 -5.56 34.87
C GLY A 165 8.86 -4.07 34.51
N ARG A 166 9.36 -3.69 33.33
CA ARG A 166 9.41 -2.31 32.84
C ARG A 166 8.58 -2.15 31.57
N GLN A 167 8.00 -0.98 31.35
CA GLN A 167 7.23 -0.65 30.16
C GLN A 167 8.11 0.03 29.10
N LEU A 168 7.77 -0.14 27.82
CA LEU A 168 8.55 0.46 26.72
C LEU A 168 8.57 2.00 26.75
N CYS A 169 7.56 2.64 27.35
CA CYS A 169 7.54 4.10 27.54
C CYS A 169 8.64 4.63 28.46
N GLU A 170 9.24 3.76 29.28
CA GLU A 170 10.32 4.11 30.19
C GLU A 170 11.69 4.07 29.52
N ALA A 171 11.77 3.65 28.26
CA ALA A 171 13.00 3.72 27.49
C ALA A 171 13.39 5.19 27.25
N PRO A 172 14.68 5.54 27.37
CA PRO A 172 15.14 6.89 27.10
C PRO A 172 15.04 7.21 25.60
N SER A 173 14.90 8.49 25.31
CA SER A 173 14.80 9.03 23.95
C SER A 173 16.14 9.63 23.53
N THR A 174 16.61 9.28 22.35
CA THR A 174 17.85 9.84 21.78
C THR A 174 17.49 10.80 20.63
N PRO A 175 17.82 12.09 20.73
CA PRO A 175 17.54 13.04 19.65
C PRO A 175 18.34 12.68 18.39
N ASN A 176 17.73 12.89 17.22
CA ASN A 176 18.40 12.69 15.94
C ASN A 176 19.05 14.00 15.45
N SER A 177 20.30 13.90 14.98
CA SER A 177 21.05 14.99 14.34
C SER A 177 21.16 14.85 12.82
N ASP A 178 20.74 13.73 12.24
CA ASP A 178 20.78 13.49 10.79
C ASP A 178 19.53 14.10 10.12
N ALA A 179 19.72 15.25 9.47
CA ALA A 179 18.67 15.94 8.75
C ALA A 179 18.08 15.11 7.59
N LEU A 180 18.89 14.26 6.95
CA LEU A 180 18.45 13.42 5.83
C LEU A 180 17.55 12.29 6.35
N ALA A 181 17.89 11.69 7.49
CA ALA A 181 17.04 10.69 8.15
C ALA A 181 15.68 11.28 8.53
N LEU A 182 15.65 12.51 9.09
CA LEU A 182 14.41 13.20 9.41
C LEU A 182 13.59 13.49 8.15
N ARG A 183 14.23 14.02 7.11
CA ARG A 183 13.57 14.29 5.82
C ARG A 183 12.95 13.04 5.23
N ARG A 184 13.68 11.92 5.23
CA ARG A 184 13.19 10.59 4.83
C ARG A 184 11.94 10.21 5.63
N ALA A 185 12.00 10.27 6.96
CA ALA A 185 10.88 9.91 7.82
C ALA A 185 9.63 10.77 7.56
N VAL A 186 9.81 12.08 7.38
CA VAL A 186 8.74 13.02 7.05
C VAL A 186 8.16 12.71 5.67
N THR A 187 8.98 12.51 4.64
CA THR A 187 8.53 12.15 3.29
C THR A 187 7.70 10.87 3.30
N PHE A 188 8.17 9.82 3.96
CA PHE A 188 7.41 8.58 4.12
C PHE A 188 6.07 8.81 4.84
N HIS A 189 6.06 9.59 5.92
CA HIS A 189 4.82 9.92 6.61
C HIS A 189 3.82 10.66 5.70
N ARG A 190 4.29 11.68 4.97
CA ARG A 190 3.45 12.50 4.08
C ARG A 190 2.88 11.67 2.93
N LEU A 191 3.72 10.89 2.23
CA LEU A 191 3.26 10.01 1.16
C LEU A 191 2.33 8.90 1.67
N CYS A 192 2.51 8.40 2.89
CA CYS A 192 1.57 7.45 3.47
C CYS A 192 0.30 8.08 4.06
N SER A 193 0.20 9.39 4.12
CA SER A 193 -0.97 10.10 4.65
C SER A 193 -1.75 10.86 3.58
N THR A 194 -1.17 11.06 2.40
CA THR A 194 -1.84 11.71 1.28
C THR A 194 -3.07 10.92 0.83
N GLN A 195 -4.15 11.64 0.52
CA GLN A 195 -5.37 11.10 -0.06
C GLN A 195 -5.43 11.33 -1.58
N LYS A 196 -4.32 11.79 -2.17
CA LYS A 196 -4.19 12.07 -3.59
C LYS A 196 -3.30 11.03 -4.26
N VAL A 197 -3.73 10.60 -5.44
CA VAL A 197 -2.89 9.83 -6.36
C VAL A 197 -2.04 10.83 -7.13
N ILE A 198 -0.74 10.59 -7.16
CA ILE A 198 0.23 11.42 -7.86
C ILE A 198 0.50 10.76 -9.20
N SER A 199 0.23 11.47 -10.29
CA SER A 199 0.61 11.00 -11.62
C SER A 199 2.12 10.74 -11.68
N TYR A 200 2.50 9.57 -12.19
CA TYR A 200 3.90 9.22 -12.41
C TYR A 200 4.60 10.22 -13.34
N GLN A 201 3.91 10.69 -14.39
CA GLN A 201 4.45 11.68 -15.32
C GLN A 201 4.62 13.05 -14.64
N ALA A 202 3.64 13.46 -13.82
CA ALA A 202 3.72 14.71 -13.07
C ALA A 202 4.85 14.68 -12.04
N ALA A 203 4.98 13.59 -11.29
CA ALA A 203 6.08 13.39 -10.34
C ALA A 203 7.44 13.43 -11.04
N ALA A 204 7.58 12.72 -12.18
CA ALA A 204 8.82 12.70 -12.93
C ALA A 204 9.22 14.10 -13.45
N ARG A 205 8.24 14.88 -13.93
CA ARG A 205 8.46 16.25 -14.39
C ARG A 205 8.88 17.17 -13.25
N ALA A 206 8.13 17.17 -12.15
CA ALA A 206 8.43 17.97 -10.96
C ALA A 206 9.83 17.65 -10.39
N LEU A 207 10.22 16.38 -10.37
CA LEU A 207 11.56 15.97 -9.91
C LEU A 207 12.65 16.36 -10.90
N HIS A 208 12.42 16.24 -12.20
CA HIS A 208 13.40 16.60 -13.23
C HIS A 208 13.69 18.10 -13.21
N GLU A 209 12.65 18.94 -13.21
CA GLU A 209 12.79 20.40 -13.15
C GLU A 209 13.42 20.83 -11.82
N LYS A 210 13.00 20.24 -10.68
CA LYS A 210 13.64 20.53 -9.40
C LYS A 210 15.11 20.16 -9.40
N ALA A 211 15.47 18.98 -9.92
CA ALA A 211 16.86 18.55 -10.03
C ALA A 211 17.70 19.57 -10.83
N GLU A 212 17.18 20.09 -11.94
CA GLU A 212 17.83 21.12 -12.74
C GLU A 212 18.10 22.41 -11.95
N THR A 213 17.12 22.85 -11.14
CA THR A 213 17.27 24.07 -10.32
C THR A 213 18.29 23.92 -9.19
N VAL A 214 18.37 22.74 -8.56
CA VAL A 214 19.25 22.54 -7.40
C VAL A 214 20.66 22.12 -7.79
N LEU A 215 20.84 21.45 -8.93
CA LEU A 215 22.12 20.89 -9.36
C LEU A 215 23.29 21.90 -9.35
N PRO A 216 23.14 23.15 -9.84
CA PRO A 216 24.22 24.15 -9.81
C PRO A 216 24.72 24.51 -8.41
N THR A 217 23.93 24.25 -7.37
CA THR A 217 24.25 24.56 -5.97
C THR A 217 24.85 23.37 -5.21
N ARG A 218 24.92 22.20 -5.84
CA ARG A 218 25.43 20.97 -5.22
C ARG A 218 26.81 20.62 -5.75
N THR A 219 27.61 19.95 -4.94
CA THR A 219 28.98 19.55 -5.28
C THR A 219 29.24 18.09 -4.85
N GLY A 220 30.31 17.50 -5.38
CA GLY A 220 30.75 16.14 -5.03
C GLY A 220 29.73 15.06 -5.39
N ASP A 221 29.65 14.02 -4.54
CA ASP A 221 28.83 12.84 -4.77
C ASP A 221 27.33 13.15 -4.87
N VAL A 222 26.85 14.15 -4.14
CA VAL A 222 25.45 14.58 -4.18
C VAL A 222 25.09 15.14 -5.56
N ALA A 223 25.97 15.92 -6.17
CA ALA A 223 25.74 16.44 -7.52
C ALA A 223 25.71 15.30 -8.56
N LEU A 224 26.60 14.30 -8.44
CA LEU A 224 26.61 13.13 -9.31
C LEU A 224 25.32 12.29 -9.17
N GLN A 225 24.82 12.11 -7.95
CA GLN A 225 23.55 11.42 -7.72
C GLN A 225 22.37 12.17 -8.34
N ILE A 226 22.32 13.50 -8.20
CA ILE A 226 21.27 14.33 -8.82
C ILE A 226 21.34 14.26 -10.35
N GLN A 227 22.54 14.30 -10.95
CA GLN A 227 22.70 14.17 -12.40
C GLN A 227 22.21 12.82 -12.92
N GLU A 228 22.56 11.73 -12.25
CA GLU A 228 22.11 10.38 -12.65
C GLU A 228 20.60 10.24 -12.50
N LEU A 229 20.01 10.81 -11.43
CA LEU A 229 18.55 10.86 -11.26
C LEU A 229 17.88 11.68 -12.37
N GLN A 230 18.40 12.87 -12.67
CA GLN A 230 17.87 13.73 -13.72
C GLN A 230 17.88 13.02 -15.08
N LYS A 231 18.99 12.33 -15.42
CA LYS A 231 19.11 11.53 -16.64
C LYS A 231 18.08 10.40 -16.71
N LYS A 232 17.80 9.72 -15.60
CA LYS A 232 16.76 8.68 -15.52
C LYS A 232 15.37 9.27 -15.73
N LEU A 233 15.06 10.38 -15.04
CA LEU A 233 13.78 11.09 -15.17
C LEU A 233 13.56 11.63 -16.58
N GLY A 234 14.61 12.10 -17.26
CA GLY A 234 14.54 12.55 -18.65
C GLY A 234 14.11 11.44 -19.61
N ARG A 235 14.58 10.20 -19.40
CA ARG A 235 14.16 9.02 -20.19
C ARG A 235 12.70 8.64 -19.95
N VAL A 236 12.19 8.90 -18.76
CA VAL A 236 10.77 8.71 -18.42
C VAL A 236 9.89 9.73 -19.15
N LEU A 237 10.32 11.00 -19.17
CA LEU A 237 9.58 12.08 -19.81
C LEU A 237 9.63 12.02 -21.33
N GLN A 238 10.71 11.47 -21.89
CA GLN A 238 10.92 11.28 -23.32
C GLN A 238 11.27 9.80 -23.58
N PRO A 239 10.27 8.91 -23.57
CA PRO A 239 10.52 7.50 -23.84
C PRO A 239 11.02 7.32 -25.28
N PRO A 240 11.96 6.38 -25.52
CA PRO A 240 12.48 6.12 -26.86
C PRO A 240 11.37 5.67 -27.82
N GLU A 241 11.51 6.02 -29.10
CA GLU A 241 10.55 5.64 -30.14
C GLU A 241 10.32 4.12 -30.17
N GLY A 242 9.04 3.71 -30.21
CA GLY A 242 8.65 2.29 -30.21
C GLY A 242 8.53 1.65 -28.81
N ALA A 243 8.76 2.38 -27.72
CA ALA A 243 8.45 1.90 -26.38
C ALA A 243 6.93 1.62 -26.24
N PRO A 244 6.52 0.52 -25.57
CA PRO A 244 5.11 0.26 -25.32
C PRO A 244 4.44 1.45 -24.61
N ILE A 245 3.38 2.00 -25.22
CA ILE A 245 2.57 3.10 -24.64
C ILE A 245 1.89 2.63 -23.34
N ALA A 246 1.53 1.36 -23.29
CA ALA A 246 0.95 0.73 -22.12
C ALA A 246 2.07 0.39 -21.13
N LEU A 247 2.12 1.15 -20.03
CA LEU A 247 2.73 0.84 -18.74
C LEU A 247 3.44 -0.52 -18.73
N SER A 248 4.71 -0.53 -19.16
CA SER A 248 5.47 -1.76 -19.01
C SER A 248 5.64 -2.01 -17.50
N PRO A 249 5.18 -3.16 -16.99
CA PRO A 249 5.37 -3.61 -15.62
C PRO A 249 6.88 -3.80 -15.31
N ASP A 250 7.73 -3.87 -16.34
CA ASP A 250 9.19 -3.97 -16.20
C ASP A 250 9.87 -2.59 -16.10
N ILE A 251 9.22 -1.50 -16.51
CA ILE A 251 9.62 -0.12 -16.15
C ILE A 251 9.37 0.12 -14.64
N ALA A 252 8.44 -0.63 -14.04
CA ALA A 252 8.02 -0.47 -12.65
C ALA A 252 8.97 -1.04 -11.58
N SER A 253 9.99 -1.85 -11.93
CA SER A 253 10.84 -2.48 -10.89
C SER A 253 12.00 -1.60 -10.39
N TRP A 254 12.43 -0.59 -11.16
CA TRP A 254 13.56 0.28 -10.80
C TRP A 254 13.19 1.67 -10.25
N GLU A 255 11.93 2.11 -10.37
CA GLU A 255 11.65 3.56 -10.31
C GLU A 255 10.99 4.04 -9.02
N ILE A 256 10.31 3.20 -8.24
CA ILE A 256 9.61 3.71 -7.04
C ILE A 256 10.58 4.06 -5.91
N GLU A 257 11.56 3.20 -5.62
CA GLU A 257 12.62 3.54 -4.66
C GLU A 257 13.45 4.71 -5.20
N GLY A 258 13.72 4.75 -6.51
CA GLY A 258 14.37 5.87 -7.16
C GLY A 258 13.63 7.21 -6.99
N ILE A 259 12.30 7.23 -7.09
CA ILE A 259 11.49 8.44 -6.87
C ILE A 259 11.54 8.87 -5.41
N LEU A 260 11.38 7.94 -4.46
CA LEU A 260 11.47 8.28 -3.04
C LEU A 260 12.82 8.90 -2.70
N GLU A 261 13.92 8.30 -3.15
CA GLU A 261 15.26 8.85 -3.00
C GLU A 261 15.40 10.20 -3.70
N ALA A 262 14.84 10.36 -4.90
CA ALA A 262 14.88 11.62 -5.62
C ALA A 262 14.17 12.74 -4.86
N ILE A 263 12.97 12.49 -4.33
CA ILE A 263 12.22 13.45 -3.50
C ILE A 263 13.09 13.87 -2.32
N ILE A 264 13.65 12.90 -1.59
CA ILE A 264 14.49 13.16 -0.41
C ILE A 264 15.73 13.98 -0.79
N LEU A 265 16.32 13.75 -1.97
CA LEU A 265 17.56 14.39 -2.40
C LEU A 265 17.36 15.83 -2.90
N VAL A 266 16.30 16.08 -3.68
CA VAL A 266 16.12 17.37 -4.40
C VAL A 266 15.11 18.31 -3.73
N TYR A 267 14.23 17.81 -2.86
CA TYR A 267 13.30 18.62 -2.09
C TYR A 267 13.70 18.70 -0.62
N GLU A 268 13.57 19.88 -0.03
CA GLU A 268 13.69 20.08 1.42
C GLU A 268 12.40 19.68 2.16
N SER A 269 11.25 19.90 1.51
CA SER A 269 9.92 19.56 2.02
C SER A 269 9.17 18.65 1.03
N CYS A 270 8.58 17.57 1.53
CA CYS A 270 7.70 16.72 0.72
C CYS A 270 6.44 17.47 0.27
N ASP A 271 5.98 18.48 1.02
CA ASP A 271 4.81 19.26 0.62
C ASP A 271 5.07 20.10 -0.62
N ASP A 272 6.28 20.65 -0.77
CA ASP A 272 6.67 21.37 -1.99
C ASP A 272 6.65 20.44 -3.20
N PHE A 273 7.14 19.21 -3.05
CA PHE A 273 7.04 18.18 -4.09
C PHE A 273 5.59 17.87 -4.47
N LEU A 274 4.69 17.77 -3.49
CA LEU A 274 3.27 17.51 -3.75
C LEU A 274 2.63 18.69 -4.50
N VAL A 275 2.98 19.92 -4.16
CA VAL A 275 2.50 21.13 -4.84
C VAL A 275 3.02 21.19 -6.29
N ASP A 276 4.32 21.01 -6.49
CA ASP A 276 4.94 21.04 -7.82
C ASP A 276 4.36 19.93 -8.70
N SER A 277 4.21 18.70 -8.16
CA SER A 277 3.59 17.59 -8.90
C SER A 277 2.14 17.89 -9.27
N ALA A 278 1.34 18.45 -8.35
CA ALA A 278 -0.05 18.79 -8.62
C ALA A 278 -0.20 19.86 -9.71
N SER A 279 0.80 20.72 -9.91
CA SER A 279 0.77 21.74 -10.98
C SER A 279 0.76 21.14 -12.40
N TYR A 280 1.26 19.91 -12.55
CA TYR A 280 1.28 19.18 -13.83
C TYR A 280 0.16 18.14 -13.97
N ASP A 281 -0.66 17.92 -12.94
CA ASP A 281 -1.75 16.95 -12.95
C ASP A 281 -3.12 17.65 -12.99
N HIS A 282 -3.68 17.76 -14.20
CA HIS A 282 -4.97 18.42 -14.43
C HIS A 282 -6.19 17.57 -14.03
N GLN A 283 -6.00 16.29 -13.66
CA GLN A 283 -7.08 15.38 -13.26
C GLN A 283 -6.68 14.52 -12.05
N MET A 284 -6.22 15.18 -10.99
CA MET A 284 -5.72 14.50 -9.80
C MET A 284 -6.80 13.63 -9.13
N ARG A 285 -6.58 12.32 -9.19
CA ARG A 285 -7.46 11.30 -8.59
C ARG A 285 -7.26 11.26 -7.07
N THR A 286 -8.29 10.80 -6.37
CA THR A 286 -8.19 10.50 -4.93
C THR A 286 -7.85 9.04 -4.72
N VAL A 287 -7.22 8.72 -3.60
CA VAL A 287 -6.83 7.34 -3.27
C VAL A 287 -8.06 6.44 -3.11
N ASP A 288 -9.13 6.96 -2.52
CA ASP A 288 -10.38 6.24 -2.26
C ASP A 288 -11.14 5.88 -3.55
N SER A 289 -10.98 6.65 -4.63
CA SER A 289 -11.57 6.30 -5.93
C SER A 289 -10.99 5.02 -6.53
N LEU A 290 -9.86 4.52 -6.01
CA LEU A 290 -9.21 3.30 -6.48
C LEU A 290 -9.43 2.10 -5.56
N TRP A 291 -10.13 2.27 -4.43
CA TRP A 291 -10.30 1.20 -3.45
C TRP A 291 -11.11 0.01 -3.99
N ASN A 292 -12.06 0.25 -4.90
CA ASN A 292 -12.87 -0.83 -5.48
C ASN A 292 -12.20 -1.54 -6.66
N THR A 293 -10.94 -1.21 -6.99
CA THR A 293 -10.32 -1.69 -8.23
C THR A 293 -9.00 -2.42 -7.98
N TYR A 294 -8.78 -3.51 -8.73
CA TYR A 294 -7.54 -4.26 -8.72
C TYR A 294 -7.14 -4.75 -10.13
N GLN A 295 -5.85 -5.03 -10.34
CA GLN A 295 -5.37 -5.64 -11.57
C GLN A 295 -5.58 -7.15 -11.50
N ALA A 296 -6.39 -7.68 -12.42
CA ALA A 296 -6.73 -9.10 -12.45
C ALA A 296 -5.81 -9.92 -13.37
N ALA A 297 -5.24 -9.31 -14.41
CA ALA A 297 -4.36 -9.98 -15.36
C ALA A 297 -3.54 -8.97 -16.19
N GLY A 298 -2.61 -9.49 -16.98
CA GLY A 298 -1.91 -8.75 -18.03
C GLY A 298 -0.84 -7.82 -17.46
N PRO A 299 0.45 -8.18 -17.49
CA PRO A 299 1.47 -7.32 -16.92
C PRO A 299 1.69 -6.10 -17.85
N PHE A 300 1.75 -6.28 -19.18
CA PHE A 300 1.95 -5.20 -20.18
C PHE A 300 0.67 -4.48 -20.63
N TYR A 301 -0.45 -5.20 -20.62
CA TYR A 301 -1.76 -4.69 -21.01
C TYR A 301 -2.71 -5.03 -19.86
N PRO A 302 -2.73 -4.19 -18.81
CA PRO A 302 -3.41 -4.53 -17.58
C PRO A 302 -4.90 -4.61 -17.78
N HIS A 303 -5.45 -5.68 -17.22
CA HIS A 303 -6.87 -5.87 -17.07
C HIS A 303 -7.27 -5.58 -15.63
N PHE A 304 -8.34 -4.83 -15.49
CA PHE A 304 -8.83 -4.37 -14.20
C PHE A 304 -10.21 -4.94 -13.91
N VAL A 305 -10.50 -5.08 -12.62
CA VAL A 305 -11.84 -5.36 -12.10
C VAL A 305 -12.17 -4.28 -11.10
N GLU A 306 -13.30 -3.61 -11.31
CA GLU A 306 -13.96 -2.75 -10.34
C GLU A 306 -15.12 -3.52 -9.68
N GLU A 307 -15.07 -3.68 -8.36
CA GLU A 307 -16.11 -4.40 -7.59
C GLU A 307 -17.31 -3.48 -7.29
N ASP A 308 -18.50 -3.88 -7.73
CA ASP A 308 -19.78 -3.28 -7.32
C ASP A 308 -20.44 -4.15 -6.24
N TYR A 309 -20.38 -3.66 -5.00
CA TYR A 309 -20.94 -4.34 -3.83
C TYR A 309 -22.47 -4.30 -3.74
N LEU A 310 -23.15 -3.41 -4.47
CA LEU A 310 -24.61 -3.35 -4.48
C LEU A 310 -25.19 -4.51 -5.28
N SER A 311 -24.62 -4.77 -6.46
CA SER A 311 -25.05 -5.87 -7.34
C SER A 311 -24.27 -7.17 -7.11
N GLY A 312 -23.13 -7.10 -6.42
CA GLY A 312 -22.21 -8.22 -6.23
C GLY A 312 -21.56 -8.68 -7.53
N ILE A 313 -21.32 -7.74 -8.46
CA ILE A 313 -20.69 -8.01 -9.76
C ILE A 313 -19.37 -7.23 -9.87
N GLY A 314 -18.50 -7.68 -10.78
CA GLY A 314 -17.25 -7.01 -11.09
C GLY A 314 -17.28 -6.47 -12.52
N HIS A 315 -16.99 -5.20 -12.70
CA HIS A 315 -16.85 -4.57 -14.01
C HIS A 315 -15.43 -4.77 -14.52
N TRP A 316 -15.30 -5.49 -15.63
CA TRP A 316 -14.01 -5.76 -16.26
C TRP A 316 -13.66 -4.68 -17.27
N SER A 317 -12.41 -4.21 -17.26
CA SER A 317 -11.92 -3.26 -18.26
C SER A 317 -10.47 -3.55 -18.68
N CYS A 318 -10.13 -3.13 -19.89
CA CYS A 318 -8.77 -3.07 -20.41
C CYS A 318 -8.65 -1.75 -21.19
N PRO A 319 -8.34 -0.63 -20.52
CA PRO A 319 -8.42 0.70 -21.13
C PRO A 319 -7.43 0.91 -22.28
N ASN A 320 -6.28 0.22 -22.24
CA ASN A 320 -5.21 0.33 -23.22
C ASN A 320 -4.85 -1.07 -23.74
N PRO A 321 -5.68 -1.68 -24.61
CA PRO A 321 -5.40 -2.99 -25.16
C PRO A 321 -4.25 -2.93 -26.19
N ASN A 322 -3.56 -4.05 -26.39
CA ASN A 322 -2.54 -4.15 -27.44
C ASN A 322 -3.16 -3.87 -28.82
N PRO A 323 -2.58 -2.97 -29.65
CA PRO A 323 -3.03 -2.75 -31.02
C PRO A 323 -3.04 -4.01 -31.90
N HIS A 324 -2.22 -5.01 -31.58
CA HIS A 324 -2.11 -6.30 -32.29
C HIS A 324 -2.85 -7.47 -31.64
N SER A 325 -3.69 -7.19 -30.64
CA SER A 325 -4.46 -8.15 -29.84
C SER A 325 -5.41 -9.08 -30.61
N ALA A 326 -5.63 -8.85 -31.91
CA ALA A 326 -6.34 -9.80 -32.78
C ALA A 326 -5.49 -11.03 -33.15
N SER A 327 -4.20 -11.05 -32.81
CA SER A 327 -3.29 -12.17 -33.01
C SER A 327 -3.53 -13.28 -31.99
N ALA A 328 -3.67 -14.53 -32.45
CA ALA A 328 -3.82 -15.71 -31.58
C ALA A 328 -2.63 -15.96 -30.62
N ILE A 329 -1.53 -15.23 -30.81
CA ILE A 329 -0.26 -15.38 -30.09
C ILE A 329 -0.25 -14.55 -28.79
N THR A 330 -1.13 -13.55 -28.69
CA THR A 330 -1.11 -12.61 -27.56
C THR A 330 -2.29 -12.84 -26.63
N ARG A 331 -2.01 -13.03 -25.33
CA ARG A 331 -2.99 -13.18 -24.25
C ARG A 331 -3.69 -11.84 -23.91
N ASP A 332 -3.81 -10.92 -24.85
CA ASP A 332 -4.39 -9.57 -24.71
C ASP A 332 -5.59 -9.35 -25.65
N GLY A 333 -5.85 -10.28 -26.58
CA GLY A 333 -7.13 -10.43 -27.31
C GLY A 333 -8.34 -10.68 -26.40
N PHE A 334 -8.14 -10.75 -25.09
CA PHE A 334 -9.22 -10.86 -24.10
C PHE A 334 -10.06 -9.59 -23.95
N HIS A 335 -9.62 -8.44 -24.45
CA HIS A 335 -10.47 -7.24 -24.49
C HIS A 335 -11.58 -7.34 -25.56
N THR A 336 -11.39 -8.15 -26.62
CA THR A 336 -12.39 -8.43 -27.68
C THR A 336 -13.13 -9.76 -27.50
N LEU A 337 -12.69 -10.62 -26.59
CA LEU A 337 -13.24 -11.97 -26.40
C LEU A 337 -14.08 -12.13 -25.12
N ARG A 338 -15.40 -12.30 -25.36
CA ARG A 338 -16.40 -13.07 -24.57
C ARG A 338 -16.82 -12.54 -23.20
N THR A 339 -18.09 -12.79 -22.88
CA THR A 339 -18.63 -12.82 -21.51
C THR A 339 -17.93 -13.95 -20.73
N LYS A 340 -16.98 -13.63 -19.85
CA LYS A 340 -16.36 -14.63 -18.96
C LYS A 340 -17.35 -14.99 -17.84
N VAL A 341 -17.56 -16.29 -17.62
CA VAL A 341 -18.45 -16.81 -16.58
C VAL A 341 -17.61 -17.18 -15.36
N TYR A 342 -17.57 -16.31 -14.35
CA TYR A 342 -16.95 -16.62 -13.06
C TYR A 342 -18.00 -17.26 -12.12
N PRO A 343 -17.65 -18.33 -11.36
CA PRO A 343 -18.61 -19.02 -10.48
C PRO A 343 -19.24 -18.13 -9.41
N CYS A 344 -18.55 -17.08 -8.98
CA CYS A 344 -18.96 -16.20 -7.89
C CYS A 344 -19.98 -15.11 -8.28
N CYS A 345 -20.21 -14.86 -9.58
CA CYS A 345 -20.99 -13.69 -10.04
C CYS A 345 -22.23 -14.05 -10.87
N ASN A 346 -22.57 -15.33 -11.03
CA ASN A 346 -23.70 -15.74 -11.86
C ASN A 346 -24.73 -16.53 -11.05
N SER A 347 -25.73 -15.83 -10.51
CA SER A 347 -26.92 -16.45 -9.89
C SER A 347 -28.14 -16.49 -10.83
N ALA A 348 -27.93 -16.51 -12.15
CA ALA A 348 -29.00 -16.82 -13.09
C ALA A 348 -28.47 -17.54 -14.35
N PRO A 349 -29.12 -18.64 -14.79
CA PRO A 349 -28.87 -19.19 -16.10
C PRO A 349 -29.40 -18.21 -17.16
N ILE A 350 -28.52 -17.75 -18.07
CA ILE A 350 -28.93 -16.97 -19.23
C ILE A 350 -29.62 -17.91 -20.21
N ASN A 351 -30.95 -17.99 -20.14
CA ASN A 351 -31.77 -18.56 -21.20
C ASN A 351 -31.89 -17.54 -22.33
N GLY A 352 -31.09 -17.70 -23.37
CA GLY A 352 -31.18 -16.87 -24.57
C GLY A 352 -30.20 -17.34 -25.64
N SER A 353 -30.74 -17.72 -26.79
CA SER A 353 -30.02 -18.18 -27.97
C SER A 353 -29.22 -17.06 -28.62
N ALA A 354 -27.98 -16.84 -28.17
CA ALA A 354 -26.95 -16.17 -28.95
C ALA A 354 -25.84 -17.19 -29.23
N ARG A 355 -25.30 -17.18 -30.47
CA ARG A 355 -24.28 -18.09 -31.02
C ARG A 355 -23.37 -18.68 -29.92
N ARG A 356 -23.42 -20.02 -29.76
CA ARG A 356 -22.65 -20.80 -28.77
C ARG A 356 -21.15 -20.50 -28.85
N MET A 357 -20.69 -19.49 -28.13
CA MET A 357 -19.30 -19.36 -27.74
C MET A 357 -19.13 -20.10 -26.41
N LYS A 358 -18.18 -21.06 -26.34
CA LYS A 358 -17.93 -21.81 -25.10
C LYS A 358 -17.34 -20.86 -24.05
N PRO A 359 -17.93 -20.75 -22.84
CA PRO A 359 -17.29 -20.08 -21.72
C PRO A 359 -15.94 -20.75 -21.44
N GLU A 360 -14.90 -19.96 -21.19
CA GLU A 360 -13.62 -20.48 -20.74
C GLU A 360 -13.51 -20.29 -19.23
N GLN A 361 -13.23 -21.36 -18.50
CA GLN A 361 -13.07 -21.30 -17.05
C GLN A 361 -11.70 -20.69 -16.74
N VAL A 362 -11.75 -19.50 -16.16
CA VAL A 362 -10.60 -18.71 -15.73
C VAL A 362 -10.27 -19.03 -14.28
N VAL A 363 -9.02 -18.78 -13.86
CA VAL A 363 -8.61 -18.90 -12.45
C VAL A 363 -9.64 -18.16 -11.59
N PRO A 364 -10.21 -18.80 -10.55
CA PRO A 364 -11.24 -18.17 -9.75
C PRO A 364 -10.69 -16.91 -9.09
N LEU A 365 -11.29 -15.77 -9.42
CA LEU A 365 -11.08 -14.51 -8.72
C LEU A 365 -11.78 -14.57 -7.36
N PRO A 366 -11.35 -13.74 -6.39
CA PRO A 366 -12.10 -13.59 -5.14
C PRO A 366 -13.58 -13.28 -5.42
N GLY A 367 -14.49 -13.90 -4.65
CA GLY A 367 -15.92 -13.62 -4.77
C GLY A 367 -16.24 -12.20 -4.28
N ILE A 368 -17.17 -11.52 -4.97
CA ILE A 368 -17.58 -10.16 -4.63
C ILE A 368 -18.75 -10.23 -3.65
N PRO A 369 -18.57 -9.78 -2.39
CA PRO A 369 -19.65 -9.81 -1.41
C PRO A 369 -20.73 -8.78 -1.75
N ARG A 370 -22.00 -9.12 -1.48
CA ARG A 370 -23.11 -8.14 -1.54
C ARG A 370 -23.29 -7.46 -0.19
N ILE A 371 -23.38 -6.14 -0.19
CA ILE A 371 -23.85 -5.39 0.99
C ILE A 371 -25.37 -5.39 0.92
N ASN A 372 -26.03 -6.16 1.79
CA ASN A 372 -27.48 -6.12 1.91
C ASN A 372 -27.91 -4.75 2.45
N THR A 373 -28.41 -3.87 1.59
CA THR A 373 -29.07 -2.61 1.97
C THR A 373 -30.51 -2.86 2.46
N GLY A 374 -30.70 -3.92 3.26
CA GLY A 374 -31.99 -4.30 3.82
C GLY A 374 -32.36 -3.40 5.01
N THR A 375 -33.24 -2.43 4.74
CA THR A 375 -34.20 -1.79 5.66
C THR A 375 -33.74 -1.55 7.10
N SER A 376 -33.45 -0.29 7.42
CA SER A 376 -33.70 0.26 8.76
C SER A 376 -35.20 0.15 9.07
N SER A 377 -35.66 -1.02 9.48
CA SER A 377 -36.92 -1.13 10.21
C SER A 377 -36.65 -0.58 11.61
N THR A 378 -37.20 0.59 11.87
CA THR A 378 -37.49 1.06 13.22
C THR A 378 -37.96 -0.09 14.10
N ARG A 379 -37.19 -0.41 15.13
CA ARG A 379 -37.72 -1.02 16.35
C ARG A 379 -37.46 -0.03 17.47
N SER A 380 -38.52 0.72 17.75
CA SER A 380 -38.84 1.37 19.02
C SER A 380 -38.65 0.43 20.21
#